data_AF-A0A6G9Z9M3-F1
#
_entry.id   AF-A0A6G9Z9M3-F1
#
_cell.length_a   1.000
_cell.length_b   1.000
_cell.length_c   1.000
_cell.angle_alpha   90.00
_cell.angle_beta   90.00
_cell.angle_gamma   90.00
#
_symmetry.space_group_name_H-M   'P 1'
#
loop_
_entity.id
_entity.type
_entity.pdbx_description
1 polymer ?
#
loop_
_entity_poly.entity_id
_entity_poly.type
_entity_poly.pdbx_seq_one_letter_code
_entity_poly.pdbx_strand_id
1 'polypeptide(L)'
;MAARLQRSRRKTRDLRTAAREREKIVTAAVRDYIAAWAAIVELQRRRDADIDALHRQIAEVTERANERIGDHEVIQARAAAQIHAQGHTDDDIADLLEITPRHARRLLAAARAGERSEQDQPDEPSTGVGRVAPVREQVTEVADGTGRAPRAVESGGGEEHRSGASGEGEVDRGHSGR
;
A
#
# COMPACT_ATOMS: atom_id res chain seq x y z
N MET A 1 40.48 15.98 -69.42
CA MET A 1 39.14 15.94 -68.77
C MET A 1 38.83 14.65 -67.98
N ALA A 2 39.34 13.47 -68.38
CA ALA A 2 39.05 12.18 -67.72
C ALA A 2 39.38 12.12 -66.21
N ALA A 3 40.50 12.72 -65.77
CA ALA A 3 40.90 12.72 -64.35
C ALA A 3 39.92 13.47 -63.43
N ARG A 4 39.24 14.51 -63.93
CA ARG A 4 38.24 15.26 -63.15
C ARG A 4 36.97 14.44 -62.94
N LEU A 5 36.57 13.68 -63.96
CA LEU A 5 35.40 12.80 -63.91
C LEU A 5 35.63 11.63 -62.93
N GLN A 6 36.82 11.03 -62.95
CA GLN A 6 37.18 9.94 -62.03
C GLN A 6 37.21 10.41 -60.56
N ARG A 7 37.78 11.59 -60.28
CA ARG A 7 37.78 12.17 -58.93
C ARG A 7 36.36 12.49 -58.42
N SER A 8 35.50 13.02 -59.29
CA SER A 8 34.09 13.27 -58.96
C SER A 8 33.35 11.97 -58.61
N ARG A 9 33.50 10.92 -59.43
CA ARG A 9 32.88 9.60 -59.18
C ARG A 9 33.36 8.96 -57.86
N ARG A 10 34.67 9.03 -57.56
CA ARG A 10 35.23 8.56 -56.28
C ARG A 10 34.59 9.32 -55.10
N LYS A 11 34.60 10.65 -55.13
CA LYS A 11 34.00 11.49 -54.09
C LYS A 11 32.51 11.17 -53.86
N THR A 12 31.72 11.01 -54.93
CA THR A 12 30.30 10.64 -54.78
C THR A 12 30.13 9.24 -54.17
N ARG A 13 30.98 8.28 -54.54
CA ARG A 13 30.96 6.94 -53.93
C ARG A 13 31.31 7.01 -52.44
N ASP A 14 32.35 7.74 -52.07
CA ASP A 14 32.80 7.88 -50.69
C ASP A 14 31.72 8.54 -49.82
N LEU A 15 31.08 9.60 -50.34
CA LEU A 15 29.95 10.25 -49.66
C LEU A 15 28.76 9.30 -49.43
N ARG A 16 28.43 8.46 -50.42
CA ARG A 16 27.36 7.45 -50.28
C ARG A 16 27.72 6.38 -49.26
N THR A 17 28.97 5.89 -49.27
CA THR A 17 29.43 4.91 -48.28
C THR A 17 29.39 5.49 -46.88
N ALA A 18 29.89 6.70 -46.69
CA ALA A 18 29.84 7.39 -45.39
C ALA A 18 28.41 7.64 -44.91
N ALA A 19 27.48 7.98 -45.80
CA ALA A 19 26.07 8.12 -45.46
C ALA A 19 25.44 6.80 -45.00
N ARG A 20 25.70 5.70 -45.72
CA ARG A 20 25.22 4.36 -45.34
C ARG A 20 25.80 3.91 -44.00
N GLU A 21 27.06 4.21 -43.73
CA GLU A 21 27.67 3.82 -42.46
C GLU A 21 27.07 4.59 -41.28
N ARG A 22 26.81 5.89 -41.45
CA ARG A 22 26.05 6.67 -40.46
C ARG A 22 24.66 6.10 -40.25
N GLU A 23 23.95 5.76 -41.33
CA GLU A 23 22.61 5.17 -41.24
C GLU A 23 22.61 3.84 -40.48
N LYS A 24 23.60 2.96 -40.73
CA LYS A 24 23.77 1.73 -39.98
C LYS A 24 24.02 1.98 -38.50
N ILE A 25 24.91 2.92 -38.17
CA ILE A 25 25.24 3.27 -36.78
C ILE A 25 23.98 3.80 -36.07
N VAL A 26 23.23 4.70 -36.72
CA VAL A 26 21.97 5.23 -36.19
C VAL A 26 20.96 4.10 -36.00
N THR A 27 20.81 3.21 -36.99
CA THR A 27 19.89 2.07 -36.91
C THR A 27 20.25 1.12 -35.76
N ALA A 28 21.54 0.84 -35.57
CA ALA A 28 22.02 0.02 -34.46
C ALA A 28 21.72 0.71 -33.11
N ALA A 29 22.06 1.99 -32.97
CA ALA A 29 21.80 2.75 -31.76
C ALA A 29 20.30 2.82 -31.41
N VAL A 30 19.42 2.97 -32.41
CA VAL A 30 17.96 2.94 -32.20
C VAL A 30 17.50 1.56 -31.71
N ARG A 31 18.04 0.47 -32.27
CA ARG A 31 17.71 -0.88 -31.80
C ARG A 31 18.16 -1.10 -30.37
N ASP A 32 19.38 -0.70 -30.05
CA ASP A 32 19.94 -0.83 -28.70
C ASP A 32 19.13 -0.01 -27.69
N TYR A 33 18.74 1.21 -28.05
CA TYR A 33 17.86 2.05 -27.24
C TYR A 33 16.51 1.37 -26.98
N ILE A 34 15.84 0.86 -28.01
CA ILE A 34 14.54 0.18 -27.87
C ILE A 34 14.67 -1.07 -26.99
N ALA A 35 15.73 -1.86 -27.19
CA ALA A 35 15.99 -3.06 -26.38
C ALA A 35 16.23 -2.71 -24.91
N ALA A 36 17.04 -1.68 -24.64
CA ALA A 36 17.30 -1.21 -23.28
C ALA A 36 16.02 -0.66 -22.62
N TRP A 37 15.22 0.12 -23.35
CA TRP A 37 13.94 0.62 -22.86
C TRP A 37 13.00 -0.53 -22.49
N ALA A 38 12.85 -1.54 -23.36
CA ALA A 38 12.01 -2.71 -23.08
C ALA A 38 12.50 -3.49 -21.85
N ALA A 39 13.82 -3.63 -21.69
CA ALA A 39 14.41 -4.27 -20.51
C ALA A 39 14.13 -3.49 -19.22
N ILE A 40 14.20 -2.15 -19.26
CA ILE A 40 13.87 -1.29 -18.11
C ILE A 40 12.40 -1.46 -17.72
N VAL A 41 11.48 -1.43 -18.68
CA VAL A 41 10.04 -1.60 -18.43
C VAL A 41 9.76 -2.96 -17.80
N GLU A 42 10.37 -4.04 -18.29
CA GLU A 42 10.20 -5.36 -17.72
C GLU A 42 10.76 -5.46 -16.30
N LEU A 43 11.92 -4.85 -16.03
CA LEU A 43 12.48 -4.78 -14.68
C LEU A 43 11.58 -3.99 -13.72
N GLN A 44 11.02 -2.87 -14.16
CA GLN A 44 10.07 -2.09 -13.37
C GLN A 44 8.81 -2.90 -13.06
N ARG A 45 8.23 -3.57 -14.07
CA ARG A 45 7.06 -4.43 -13.89
C ARG A 45 7.29 -5.55 -12.88
N ARG A 46 8.46 -6.20 -12.94
CA ARG A 46 8.84 -7.24 -11.97
C ARG A 46 9.00 -6.68 -10.56
N ARG A 47 9.74 -5.59 -10.42
CA ARG A 47 9.93 -4.92 -9.14
C ARG A 47 8.59 -4.55 -8.51
N ASP A 48 7.68 -3.97 -9.28
CA ASP A 48 6.39 -3.52 -8.77
C ASP A 48 5.51 -4.72 -8.37
N ALA A 49 5.52 -5.81 -9.16
CA ALA A 49 4.85 -7.06 -8.80
C ALA A 49 5.42 -7.71 -7.53
N ASP A 50 6.75 -7.67 -7.35
CA ASP A 50 7.42 -8.19 -6.15
C ASP A 50 7.08 -7.35 -4.91
N ILE A 51 7.05 -6.02 -5.05
CA ILE A 51 6.61 -5.10 -3.98
C ILE A 51 5.16 -5.41 -3.58
N ASP A 52 4.25 -5.57 -4.53
CA ASP A 52 2.85 -5.91 -4.26
C ASP A 52 2.70 -7.29 -3.58
N ALA A 53 3.54 -8.25 -3.95
CA ALA A 53 3.58 -9.55 -3.28
C ALA A 53 4.05 -9.40 -1.82
N LEU A 54 5.11 -8.65 -1.56
CA LEU A 54 5.63 -8.41 -0.22
C LEU A 54 4.63 -7.65 0.66
N HIS A 55 3.95 -6.62 0.12
CA HIS A 55 2.92 -5.90 0.87
C HIS A 55 1.77 -6.84 1.28
N ARG A 56 1.34 -7.75 0.41
CA ARG A 56 0.32 -8.75 0.76
C ARG A 56 0.79 -9.69 1.86
N GLN A 57 2.03 -10.15 1.80
CA GLN A 57 2.61 -11.01 2.85
C GLN A 57 2.69 -10.29 4.19
N ILE A 58 3.11 -9.02 4.20
CA ILE A 58 3.16 -8.20 5.41
C ILE A 58 1.77 -8.04 6.00
N ALA A 59 0.77 -7.74 5.16
CA ALA A 59 -0.62 -7.60 5.61
C ALA A 59 -1.13 -8.90 6.26
N GLU A 60 -0.94 -10.04 5.61
CA GLU A 60 -1.37 -11.36 6.11
C GLU A 60 -0.69 -11.71 7.44
N VAL A 61 0.63 -11.51 7.55
CA VAL A 61 1.36 -11.79 8.80
C VAL A 61 0.92 -10.85 9.91
N THR A 62 0.66 -9.58 9.59
CA THR A 62 0.18 -8.57 10.55
C THR A 62 -1.21 -8.92 11.06
N GLU A 63 -2.12 -9.30 10.18
CA GLU A 63 -3.48 -9.74 10.53
C GLU A 63 -3.44 -10.96 11.47
N ARG A 64 -2.71 -12.02 11.08
CA ARG A 64 -2.55 -13.22 11.91
C ARG A 64 -1.91 -12.91 13.26
N ALA A 65 -0.95 -11.99 13.31
CA ALA A 65 -0.32 -11.59 14.57
C ALA A 65 -1.31 -10.83 15.46
N ASN A 66 -2.10 -9.91 14.89
CA ASN A 66 -3.10 -9.15 15.62
C ASN A 66 -4.21 -10.04 16.17
N GLU A 67 -4.68 -11.03 15.40
CA GLU A 67 -5.63 -12.04 15.87
C GLU A 67 -5.08 -12.75 17.11
N ARG A 68 -3.86 -13.29 17.02
CA ARG A 68 -3.22 -14.01 18.14
C ARG A 68 -2.97 -13.11 19.34
N ILE A 69 -2.60 -11.85 19.13
CA ILE A 69 -2.46 -10.88 20.22
C ILE A 69 -3.83 -10.66 20.89
N GLY A 70 -4.88 -10.46 20.09
CA GLY A 70 -6.25 -10.31 20.59
C GLY A 70 -6.70 -11.51 21.44
N ASP A 71 -6.46 -12.74 20.97
CA ASP A 71 -6.76 -13.97 21.73
C ASP A 71 -6.05 -13.97 23.09
N HIS A 72 -4.76 -13.60 23.12
CA HIS A 72 -3.99 -13.52 24.35
C HIS A 72 -4.46 -12.39 25.27
N GLU A 73 -4.84 -11.23 24.74
CA GLU A 73 -5.39 -10.12 25.51
C GLU A 73 -6.73 -10.50 26.17
N VAL A 74 -7.59 -11.26 25.48
CA VAL A 74 -8.82 -11.81 26.06
C VAL A 74 -8.51 -12.77 27.21
N ILE A 75 -7.54 -13.67 27.04
CA ILE A 75 -7.10 -14.59 28.10
C ILE A 75 -6.56 -13.81 29.30
N GLN A 76 -5.74 -12.78 29.07
CA GLN A 76 -5.21 -11.93 30.14
C GLN A 76 -6.31 -11.18 30.89
N ALA A 77 -7.27 -10.61 30.17
CA ALA A 77 -8.41 -9.91 30.76
C ALA A 77 -9.24 -10.85 31.64
N ARG A 78 -9.53 -12.06 31.15
CA ARG A 78 -10.25 -13.08 31.92
C ARG A 78 -9.49 -13.52 33.17
N ALA A 79 -8.17 -13.73 33.07
CA ALA A 79 -7.34 -14.08 34.21
C ALA A 79 -7.33 -12.96 35.28
N ALA A 80 -7.19 -11.70 34.87
CA ALA A 80 -7.27 -10.56 35.79
C ALA A 80 -8.64 -10.47 36.48
N ALA A 81 -9.73 -10.70 35.74
CA ALA A 81 -11.08 -10.73 36.31
C ALA A 81 -11.27 -11.87 37.32
N GLN A 82 -10.68 -13.05 37.07
CA GLN A 82 -10.69 -14.16 38.03
C GLN A 82 -9.97 -13.82 39.32
N ILE A 83 -8.82 -13.14 39.26
CA ILE A 83 -8.08 -12.68 40.44
C ILE A 83 -8.91 -11.64 41.21
N HIS A 84 -9.49 -10.66 40.51
CA HIS A 84 -10.37 -9.67 41.11
C HIS A 84 -11.58 -10.31 41.80
N ALA A 85 -12.15 -11.37 41.21
CA ALA A 85 -13.27 -12.11 41.81
C ALA A 85 -12.91 -12.83 43.12
N GLN A 86 -11.62 -13.06 43.41
CA GLN A 86 -11.15 -13.57 44.71
C GLN A 86 -11.01 -12.46 45.78
N GLY A 87 -11.36 -11.21 45.47
CA GLY A 87 -11.34 -10.08 46.40
C GLY A 87 -10.09 -9.21 46.34
N HIS A 88 -9.20 -9.43 45.36
CA HIS A 88 -8.06 -8.54 45.13
C HIS A 88 -8.49 -7.22 44.50
N THR A 89 -7.92 -6.11 44.98
CA THR A 89 -8.16 -4.78 44.41
C THR A 89 -7.37 -4.57 43.11
N ASP A 90 -7.70 -3.51 42.36
CA ASP A 90 -6.98 -3.14 41.15
C ASP A 90 -5.47 -2.93 41.39
N ASP A 91 -5.11 -2.37 42.56
CA ASP A 91 -3.72 -2.13 42.95
C ASP A 91 -3.03 -3.45 43.35
N ASP A 92 -3.71 -4.35 44.08
CA ASP A 92 -3.17 -5.69 44.41
C ASP A 92 -2.91 -6.52 43.14
N ILE A 93 -3.80 -6.43 42.14
CA ILE A 93 -3.63 -7.11 40.84
C ILE A 93 -2.47 -6.50 40.07
N ALA A 94 -2.32 -5.17 40.12
CA ALA A 94 -1.22 -4.47 39.48
C ALA A 94 0.14 -4.91 40.05
N ASP A 95 0.24 -4.97 41.37
CA ASP A 95 1.43 -5.44 42.07
C ASP A 95 1.70 -6.93 41.78
N LEU A 96 0.68 -7.79 41.84
CA LEU A 96 0.81 -9.23 41.60
C LEU A 96 1.24 -9.57 40.17
N LEU A 97 0.72 -8.85 39.18
CA LEU A 97 1.04 -9.07 37.76
C LEU A 97 2.23 -8.23 37.27
N GLU A 98 2.88 -7.47 38.17
CA GLU A 98 3.98 -6.56 37.85
C GLU A 98 3.64 -5.57 36.72
N ILE A 99 2.41 -5.03 36.76
CA ILE A 99 1.90 -4.05 35.80
C ILE A 99 1.49 -2.76 36.49
N THR A 100 1.20 -1.72 35.71
CA THR A 100 0.65 -0.49 36.28
C THR A 100 -0.82 -0.66 36.69
N PRO A 101 -1.30 0.04 37.74
CA PRO A 101 -2.73 0.06 38.11
C PRO A 101 -3.65 0.46 36.97
N ARG A 102 -3.17 1.35 36.09
CA ARG A 102 -3.91 1.72 34.87
C ARG A 102 -4.10 0.53 33.92
N HIS A 103 -3.07 -0.31 33.78
CA HIS A 103 -3.15 -1.52 32.96
C HIS A 103 -4.11 -2.53 33.60
N ALA A 104 -4.02 -2.78 34.91
CA ALA A 104 -4.96 -3.66 35.62
C ALA A 104 -6.41 -3.23 35.41
N ARG A 105 -6.72 -1.93 35.58
CA ARG A 105 -8.04 -1.35 35.27
C ARG A 105 -8.50 -1.61 33.83
N ARG A 106 -7.59 -1.51 32.86
CA ARG A 106 -7.90 -1.77 31.44
C ARG A 106 -8.24 -3.24 31.19
N LEU A 107 -7.51 -4.18 31.80
CA LEU A 107 -7.80 -5.61 31.68
C LEU A 107 -9.17 -5.95 32.28
N LEU A 108 -9.49 -5.40 33.46
CA LEU A 108 -10.80 -5.60 34.08
C LEU A 108 -11.94 -4.97 33.27
N ALA A 109 -11.72 -3.79 32.71
CA ALA A 109 -12.68 -3.16 31.80
C ALA A 109 -12.90 -3.99 30.52
N ALA A 110 -11.82 -4.54 29.95
CA ALA A 110 -11.89 -5.41 28.77
C ALA A 110 -12.64 -6.71 29.06
N ALA A 111 -12.42 -7.34 30.22
CA ALA A 111 -13.15 -8.55 30.62
C ALA A 111 -14.67 -8.29 30.70
N ARG A 112 -15.08 -7.18 31.34
CA ARG A 112 -16.49 -6.77 31.42
C ARG A 112 -17.09 -6.42 30.06
N ALA A 113 -16.28 -5.98 29.10
CA ALA A 113 -16.75 -5.71 27.74
C ALA A 113 -16.97 -7.03 26.98
N GLY A 114 -16.04 -7.98 27.09
CA GLY A 114 -16.18 -9.32 26.51
C GLY A 114 -17.40 -10.07 27.02
N GLU A 115 -17.64 -10.06 28.33
CA GLU A 115 -18.82 -10.71 28.94
C GLU A 115 -20.15 -10.15 28.41
N ARG A 116 -20.22 -8.85 28.14
CA ARG A 116 -21.41 -8.21 27.56
C ARG A 116 -21.63 -8.58 26.09
N SER A 117 -20.54 -8.73 25.33
CA SER A 117 -20.62 -9.17 23.93
C SER A 117 -20.99 -10.65 23.78
N GLU A 118 -20.70 -11.50 24.76
CA GLU A 118 -21.11 -12.90 24.79
C GLU A 118 -22.60 -13.07 25.18
N GLN A 119 -23.14 -12.19 26.04
CA GLN A 119 -24.55 -12.25 26.49
C GLN A 119 -25.57 -11.73 25.45
N ASP A 120 -25.14 -10.92 24.47
CA ASP A 120 -26.00 -10.41 23.38
C ASP A 120 -26.05 -11.35 22.16
N GLN A 121 -25.46 -12.55 22.22
CA GLN A 121 -25.69 -13.57 21.19
C GLN A 121 -27.07 -14.22 21.41
N PRO A 122 -28.02 -14.13 20.46
CA PRO A 122 -29.30 -14.80 20.61
C PRO A 122 -29.11 -16.31 20.60
N ASP A 123 -29.48 -16.96 21.71
CA ASP A 123 -29.66 -18.41 21.78
C ASP A 123 -30.58 -18.84 20.63
N GLU A 124 -30.07 -19.57 19.64
CA GLU A 124 -30.93 -20.26 18.68
C GLU A 124 -31.72 -21.35 19.43
N PRO A 125 -33.07 -21.30 19.44
CA PRO A 125 -33.85 -22.37 20.01
C PRO A 125 -33.89 -23.55 19.04
N SER A 126 -33.21 -24.63 19.45
CA SER A 126 -33.49 -25.98 18.97
C SER A 126 -35.00 -26.26 19.04
N THR A 127 -35.65 -26.27 17.88
CA THR A 127 -36.97 -26.89 17.70
C THR A 127 -37.02 -27.56 16.33
N GLY A 128 -36.72 -28.86 16.33
CA GLY A 128 -37.32 -29.75 15.35
C GLY A 128 -38.83 -29.85 15.66
N VAL A 129 -39.68 -29.45 14.72
CA VAL A 129 -40.87 -30.17 14.20
C VAL A 129 -41.43 -29.28 13.08
N GLY A 130 -41.62 -29.87 11.91
CA GLY A 130 -41.84 -29.17 10.64
C GLY A 130 -43.04 -28.24 10.56
N ARG A 131 -42.92 -27.26 9.66
CA ARG A 131 -44.07 -26.68 8.97
C ARG A 131 -43.69 -26.18 7.58
N VAL A 132 -44.49 -26.66 6.64
CA VAL A 132 -44.52 -26.47 5.19
C VAL A 132 -44.35 -25.02 4.75
N ALA A 133 -43.57 -24.83 3.69
CA ALA A 133 -43.35 -23.57 2.99
C ALA A 133 -44.65 -22.95 2.44
N PRO A 134 -44.71 -21.61 2.33
CA PRO A 134 -45.47 -20.96 1.28
C PRO A 134 -44.53 -20.28 0.27
N VAL A 135 -44.69 -20.72 -0.97
CA VAL A 135 -44.35 -20.03 -2.21
C VAL A 135 -44.78 -18.57 -2.12
N ARG A 136 -43.89 -17.63 -2.46
CA ARG A 136 -44.29 -16.27 -2.83
C ARG A 136 -43.54 -15.83 -4.08
N GLU A 137 -44.37 -15.41 -5.03
CA GLU A 137 -44.12 -15.12 -6.43
C GLU A 137 -42.99 -14.10 -6.65
N GLN A 138 -42.13 -14.42 -7.60
CA GLN A 138 -41.23 -13.48 -8.25
C GLN A 138 -42.06 -12.68 -9.26
N VAL A 139 -42.26 -11.39 -8.98
CA VAL A 139 -42.62 -10.41 -10.02
C VAL A 139 -41.32 -9.72 -10.44
N THR A 140 -40.91 -10.02 -11.66
CA THR A 140 -39.91 -9.27 -12.42
C THR A 140 -40.44 -7.88 -12.73
N GLU A 141 -39.73 -6.83 -12.31
CA GLU A 141 -39.89 -5.51 -12.92
C GLU A 141 -38.53 -4.96 -13.32
N VAL A 142 -38.46 -4.64 -14.60
CA VAL A 142 -37.34 -4.16 -15.37
C VAL A 142 -37.35 -2.64 -15.27
N ALA A 143 -36.27 -2.02 -14.82
CA ALA A 143 -36.07 -0.58 -14.98
C ALA A 143 -34.62 -0.29 -15.34
N ASP A 144 -34.45 -0.12 -16.65
CA ASP A 144 -33.37 0.55 -17.34
C ASP A 144 -33.29 2.03 -16.90
N GLY A 145 -32.12 2.67 -17.03
CA GLY A 145 -32.02 4.12 -16.95
C GLY A 145 -30.90 4.70 -16.09
N THR A 146 -29.69 4.66 -16.62
CA THR A 146 -28.74 5.80 -16.71
C THR A 146 -28.84 6.93 -15.66
N GLY A 147 -27.81 7.06 -14.81
CA GLY A 147 -27.65 8.22 -13.95
C GLY A 147 -26.27 8.36 -13.31
N ARG A 148 -25.28 8.71 -14.14
CA ARG A 148 -24.22 9.72 -13.93
C ARG A 148 -23.67 9.95 -12.49
N ALA A 149 -22.36 9.75 -12.37
CA ALA A 149 -21.47 9.98 -11.24
C ALA A 149 -21.65 11.28 -10.43
N PRO A 150 -21.47 11.25 -9.09
CA PRO A 150 -21.18 12.44 -8.30
C PRO A 150 -19.68 12.78 -8.37
N ARG A 151 -19.35 13.94 -8.95
CA ARG A 151 -18.01 14.55 -8.87
C ARG A 151 -17.87 15.27 -7.53
N ALA A 152 -16.80 14.92 -6.83
CA ALA A 152 -16.33 15.59 -5.63
C ALA A 152 -15.69 16.96 -5.96
N VAL A 153 -16.09 17.96 -5.18
CA VAL A 153 -15.27 18.92 -4.40
C VAL A 153 -13.87 19.28 -4.94
N GLU A 154 -13.69 20.52 -5.40
CA GLU A 154 -12.47 21.35 -5.21
C GLU A 154 -12.92 22.84 -5.16
N SER A 155 -12.85 23.50 -3.99
CA SER A 155 -11.71 24.30 -3.47
C SER A 155 -11.54 25.62 -4.26
N GLY A 156 -11.97 26.78 -3.73
CA GLY A 156 -11.21 27.59 -2.76
C GLY A 156 -10.23 28.51 -3.52
N GLY A 157 -10.56 29.78 -3.77
CA GLY A 157 -10.05 30.94 -3.00
C GLY A 157 -8.52 31.06 -3.12
N GLY A 158 -7.91 31.99 -3.85
CA GLY A 158 -8.02 33.43 -3.71
C GLY A 158 -6.68 33.98 -3.20
N GLU A 159 -6.04 34.87 -3.99
CA GLU A 159 -5.10 35.94 -3.61
C GLU A 159 -3.79 35.56 -2.87
N GLU A 160 -2.62 35.65 -3.53
CA GLU A 160 -1.79 36.85 -3.71
C GLU A 160 -0.81 37.17 -2.55
N HIS A 161 0.37 37.62 -2.97
CA HIS A 161 1.36 38.45 -2.25
C HIS A 161 2.36 37.82 -1.26
N ARG A 162 3.64 37.85 -1.69
CA ARG A 162 4.77 38.63 -1.15
C ARG A 162 6.08 37.84 -0.94
N SER A 163 7.11 38.38 -1.60
CA SER A 163 8.42 38.77 -1.06
C SER A 163 9.31 37.74 -0.36
N GLY A 164 10.48 37.52 -0.97
CA GLY A 164 11.69 38.18 -0.46
C GLY A 164 12.77 37.31 0.20
N ALA A 165 14.01 37.71 -0.08
CA ALA A 165 15.28 37.38 0.58
C ALA A 165 15.84 35.97 0.31
N SER A 166 16.95 35.83 -0.43
CA SER A 166 18.34 36.17 -0.06
C SER A 166 18.87 35.32 1.09
N GLY A 167 19.86 34.49 0.79
CA GLY A 167 20.55 33.63 1.74
C GLY A 167 21.69 32.89 1.07
N GLU A 168 22.70 33.65 0.66
CA GLU A 168 24.03 33.14 0.29
C GLU A 168 24.63 32.43 1.51
N GLY A 169 25.07 31.19 1.31
CA GLY A 169 25.69 30.35 2.32
C GLY A 169 26.96 29.73 1.76
N GLU A 170 27.96 30.59 1.66
CA GLU A 170 29.38 30.32 1.40
C GLU A 170 29.90 29.18 2.31
N VAL A 171 30.31 28.06 1.70
CA VAL A 171 31.16 27.05 2.36
C VAL A 171 32.52 27.13 1.71
N ASP A 172 33.39 27.85 2.41
CA ASP A 172 34.76 28.11 2.09
C ASP A 172 35.68 27.30 3.03
N ARG A 173 36.81 26.88 2.44
CA ARG A 173 38.06 26.39 3.05
C ARG A 173 38.03 25.08 3.87
N GLY A 174 38.60 24.04 3.24
CA GLY A 174 40.05 23.88 3.35
C GLY A 174 40.61 22.68 4.15
N HIS A 175 41.50 21.96 3.45
CA HIS A 175 42.84 21.55 3.88
C HIS A 175 43.12 20.14 4.47
N SER A 176 44.20 19.59 3.89
CA SER A 176 45.09 18.52 4.37
C SER A 176 44.62 17.08 4.16
N GLY A 177 45.29 16.22 3.40
CA GLY A 177 46.73 16.11 3.22
C GLY A 177 47.24 14.90 4.00
N ARG A 178 47.35 13.75 3.33
CA ARG A 178 48.31 12.67 3.56
C ARG A 178 48.19 11.62 2.46
#